data_AF-A0AA39GE40-F1
#
_entry.id   AF-A0AA39GE40-F1
#
_cell.length_a   1.000
_cell.length_b   1.000
_cell.length_c   1.000
_cell.angle_alpha   90.00
_cell.angle_beta   90.00
_cell.angle_gamma   90.00
#
_symmetry.space_group_name_H-M   'P 1'
#
loop_
_entity.id
_entity.type
_entity.pdbx_description
1 polymer ?
#
loop_
_entity_poly.entity_id
_entity_poly.type
_entity_poly.pdbx_seq_one_letter_code
_entity_poly.pdbx_strand_id
1 'polypeptide(L)'
;MITSPVTNKRLSSHRPRSTPRAFPATGFDAIGQDQLVEEEAMPEYRPEHFYPTVAKLGYGSSSTIWLARDLHNQLIPWCGHHQYVALKIYIHNSVQHRELPFYQHLEKALPSSQPGAKNVRKLLASFKVVGPNGEHVALCSSGLFMKGRGFDEGFVKGTIQERLEALDFLHTEAQVVHTDVHPGNLLLGIHDDSLFEKLEDTEFSSPVPRKQCEDRVIYLSRLMKPKAGPLLLSDFGDARLGPGPHAGDIMPIMYRAPENALAYSMELPRRHLERGTYSTH
;
A
#
# COMPACT_ATOMS: atom_id res chain seq x y z
N MET A 1 10.01 19.93 -23.27
CA MET A 1 11.24 20.57 -22.75
C MET A 1 10.98 20.93 -21.30
N ILE A 2 11.63 20.26 -20.35
CA ILE A 2 11.59 20.62 -18.93
C ILE A 2 13.02 20.97 -18.56
N THR A 3 13.26 22.22 -18.16
CA THR A 3 14.55 22.69 -17.64
C THR A 3 14.31 23.28 -16.26
N SER A 4 15.00 22.76 -15.25
CA SER A 4 15.32 23.49 -14.03
C SER A 4 16.81 23.28 -13.72
N PRO A 5 17.57 24.33 -13.36
CA PRO A 5 19.02 24.27 -13.25
C PRO A 5 19.47 24.13 -11.81
N VAL A 6 20.18 23.05 -11.46
CA VAL A 6 21.29 23.10 -10.48
C VAL A 6 22.32 22.06 -10.90
N THR A 7 23.46 22.55 -11.38
CA THR A 7 24.68 21.79 -11.65
C THR A 7 25.23 21.19 -10.35
N ASN A 8 25.32 19.86 -10.30
CA ASN A 8 26.38 19.19 -9.55
C ASN A 8 26.86 17.97 -10.34
N LYS A 9 28.10 18.05 -10.85
CA LYS A 9 28.75 17.00 -11.63
C LYS A 9 29.07 15.81 -10.71
N ARG A 10 28.22 14.79 -10.72
CA ARG A 10 28.63 13.40 -10.48
C ARG A 10 28.23 12.59 -11.72
N LEU A 11 29.22 11.93 -12.32
CA LEU A 11 29.03 10.98 -13.42
C LEU A 11 28.05 9.89 -12.97
N SER A 12 26.79 10.00 -13.36
CA SER A 12 25.83 8.90 -13.24
C SER A 12 25.88 8.11 -14.53
N SER A 13 26.37 6.87 -14.45
CA SER A 13 26.16 5.87 -15.47
C SER A 13 24.66 5.63 -15.59
N HIS A 14 24.00 6.32 -16.52
CA HIS A 14 22.60 6.08 -16.83
C HIS A 14 22.48 4.67 -17.43
N ARG A 15 21.88 3.75 -16.66
CA ARG A 15 21.58 2.40 -17.16
C ARG A 15 20.54 2.46 -18.29
N PRO A 16 20.59 1.52 -19.25
CA PRO A 16 19.59 1.46 -20.31
C PRO A 16 18.20 1.21 -19.72
N ARG A 17 17.19 1.84 -20.33
CA ARG A 17 15.78 1.68 -19.94
C ARG A 17 15.32 0.25 -20.22
N SER A 18 14.50 -0.30 -19.33
CA SER A 18 13.84 -1.57 -19.61
C SER A 18 12.76 -1.38 -20.67
N THR A 19 12.69 -2.27 -21.65
CA THR A 19 11.64 -2.25 -22.67
C THR A 19 10.29 -2.65 -22.05
N PRO A 20 9.20 -1.90 -22.30
CA PRO A 20 7.85 -2.36 -21.95
C PRO A 20 7.59 -3.73 -22.57
N ARG A 21 7.05 -4.66 -21.77
CA ARG A 21 6.63 -5.97 -22.28
C ARG A 21 5.17 -5.87 -22.73
N ALA A 22 4.85 -6.44 -23.90
CA ALA A 22 3.48 -6.55 -24.38
C ALA A 22 2.85 -7.83 -23.83
N PHE A 23 1.85 -7.69 -22.95
CA PHE A 23 1.22 -8.84 -22.29
C PHE A 23 0.41 -9.69 -23.29
N PRO A 24 0.28 -11.01 -23.04
CA PRO A 24 -0.46 -11.89 -23.95
C PRO A 24 -1.90 -11.43 -24.14
N ALA A 25 -2.32 -11.30 -25.40
CA ALA A 25 -3.70 -11.00 -25.78
C ALA A 25 -4.58 -12.26 -25.84
N THR A 26 -3.99 -13.45 -25.71
CA THR A 26 -4.65 -14.76 -25.77
C THR A 26 -3.99 -15.71 -24.76
N GLY A 27 -4.59 -16.90 -24.55
CA GLY A 27 -4.05 -17.93 -23.65
C GLY A 27 -4.50 -17.82 -22.19
N PHE A 28 -5.49 -16.98 -21.89
CA PHE A 28 -6.18 -16.90 -20.61
C PHE A 28 -7.56 -17.55 -20.69
N ASP A 29 -8.08 -17.99 -19.54
CA ASP A 29 -9.47 -18.43 -19.43
C ASP A 29 -10.40 -17.22 -19.47
N ALA A 30 -11.35 -17.23 -20.40
CA ALA A 30 -12.37 -16.18 -20.52
C ALA A 30 -13.48 -16.42 -19.48
N ILE A 31 -13.79 -15.40 -18.69
CA ILE A 31 -14.85 -15.44 -17.69
C ILE A 31 -16.18 -15.04 -18.35
N GLY A 32 -17.26 -15.74 -18.00
CA GLY A 32 -18.60 -15.46 -18.49
C GLY A 32 -19.09 -14.04 -18.12
N GLN A 33 -19.90 -13.43 -18.99
CA GLN A 33 -20.42 -12.07 -18.76
C GLN A 33 -21.35 -11.99 -17.55
N ASP A 34 -22.05 -13.08 -17.27
CA ASP A 34 -23.00 -13.27 -16.17
C ASP A 34 -22.32 -13.43 -14.81
N GLN A 35 -21.03 -13.73 -14.78
CA GLN A 35 -20.28 -13.93 -13.55
C GLN A 35 -19.75 -12.59 -13.03
N LEU A 36 -20.14 -12.22 -11.80
CA LEU A 36 -19.52 -11.12 -11.07
C LEU A 36 -18.15 -11.57 -10.55
N VAL A 37 -17.12 -10.79 -10.83
CA VAL A 37 -15.78 -11.04 -10.30
C VAL A 37 -15.29 -9.89 -9.42
N GLU A 38 -14.71 -10.25 -8.28
CA GLU A 38 -13.98 -9.33 -7.41
C GLU A 38 -14.75 -8.04 -7.04
N GLU A 39 -14.32 -6.89 -7.56
CA GLU A 39 -14.95 -5.60 -7.33
C GLU A 39 -16.38 -5.55 -7.87
N GLU A 40 -16.72 -6.32 -8.90
CA GLU A 40 -18.10 -6.40 -9.41
C GLU A 40 -19.09 -6.96 -8.38
N ALA A 41 -18.61 -7.69 -7.37
CA ALA A 41 -19.44 -8.19 -6.29
C ALA A 41 -19.74 -7.13 -5.20
N MET A 42 -19.10 -5.96 -5.26
CA MET A 42 -19.32 -4.87 -4.31
C MET A 42 -20.60 -4.08 -4.68
N PRO A 43 -21.50 -3.79 -3.73
CA PRO A 43 -22.75 -3.08 -4.02
C PRO A 43 -22.59 -1.71 -4.67
N GLU A 44 -21.46 -1.03 -4.41
CA GLU A 44 -21.16 0.32 -4.90
C GLU A 44 -20.33 0.32 -6.19
N TYR A 45 -20.04 -0.85 -6.75
CA TYR A 45 -19.22 -0.95 -7.96
C TYR A 45 -19.88 -0.25 -9.13
N ARG A 46 -19.14 0.66 -9.73
CA ARG A 46 -19.46 1.27 -11.02
C ARG A 46 -18.23 1.24 -11.89
N PRO A 47 -18.27 0.60 -13.05
CA PRO A 47 -17.06 0.33 -13.80
C PRO A 47 -16.41 1.59 -14.36
N GLU A 48 -17.19 2.64 -14.60
CA GLU A 48 -16.68 3.92 -15.10
C GLU A 48 -15.64 4.51 -14.13
N HIS A 49 -15.74 4.13 -12.85
CA HIS A 49 -14.88 4.64 -11.80
C HIS A 49 -13.47 4.02 -11.77
N PHE A 50 -13.22 2.92 -12.50
CA PHE A 50 -11.99 2.12 -12.39
C PHE A 50 -11.05 2.26 -13.61
N TYR A 51 -9.74 2.11 -13.39
CA TYR A 51 -8.71 2.25 -14.44
C TYR A 51 -8.22 0.87 -14.93
N PRO A 52 -8.09 0.63 -16.26
CA PRO A 52 -7.66 -0.67 -16.80
C PRO A 52 -6.14 -0.85 -16.67
N THR A 53 -5.66 -1.94 -16.02
CA THR A 53 -4.23 -2.29 -16.06
C THR A 53 -3.98 -3.81 -16.07
N VAL A 54 -2.75 -4.25 -15.78
CA VAL A 54 -2.11 -5.42 -16.40
C VAL A 54 -1.98 -6.65 -15.48
N ALA A 55 -1.55 -6.48 -14.22
CA ALA A 55 -1.43 -7.55 -13.24
C ALA A 55 -1.92 -7.08 -11.87
N LYS A 56 -3.15 -7.47 -11.54
CA LYS A 56 -3.85 -6.98 -10.35
C LYS A 56 -3.36 -7.72 -9.11
N LEU A 57 -3.03 -6.96 -8.07
CA LEU A 57 -2.61 -7.47 -6.76
C LEU A 57 -3.75 -7.47 -5.75
N GLY A 58 -4.71 -6.56 -5.91
CA GLY A 58 -5.88 -6.47 -5.04
C GLY A 58 -6.79 -5.30 -5.39
N TYR A 59 -7.86 -5.14 -4.62
CA TYR A 59 -8.88 -4.10 -4.79
C TYR A 59 -9.55 -3.78 -3.45
N GLY A 60 -10.13 -2.59 -3.38
CA GLY A 60 -11.01 -2.13 -2.31
C GLY A 60 -12.14 -1.28 -2.89
N SER A 61 -13.01 -0.76 -2.03
CA SER A 61 -14.19 0.03 -2.45
C SER A 61 -13.83 1.28 -3.26
N SER A 62 -12.67 1.89 -3.01
CA SER A 62 -12.27 3.16 -3.62
C SER A 62 -10.97 3.11 -4.43
N SER A 63 -10.36 1.93 -4.60
CA SER A 63 -9.09 1.81 -5.33
C SER A 63 -8.78 0.39 -5.80
N THR A 64 -7.87 0.29 -6.77
CA THR A 64 -7.27 -0.97 -7.22
C THR A 64 -5.77 -0.93 -7.04
N ILE A 65 -5.16 -2.09 -6.78
CA ILE A 65 -3.72 -2.20 -6.53
C ILE A 65 -3.12 -3.11 -7.60
N TRP A 66 -2.06 -2.63 -8.23
CA TRP A 66 -1.44 -3.27 -9.39
C TRP A 66 0.06 -3.44 -9.18
N LEU A 67 0.62 -4.51 -9.74
CA LEU A 67 2.07 -4.63 -9.82
C LEU A 67 2.55 -3.81 -11.02
N ALA A 68 3.52 -2.93 -10.78
CA ALA A 68 4.18 -2.17 -11.83
C ALA A 68 5.69 -2.38 -11.74
N ARG A 69 6.39 -2.20 -12.86
CA ARG A 69 7.85 -2.29 -12.95
C ARG A 69 8.42 -0.92 -13.30
N ASP A 70 9.37 -0.42 -12.50
CA ASP A 70 10.06 0.83 -12.78
C ASP A 70 11.05 0.64 -13.96
N LEU A 71 10.62 1.08 -15.14
CA LEU A 71 11.41 0.96 -16.37
C LEU A 71 12.62 1.90 -16.41
N HIS A 72 12.63 2.95 -15.59
CA HIS A 72 13.61 4.04 -15.67
C HIS A 72 14.58 4.06 -14.47
N ASN A 73 14.40 3.20 -13.47
CA ASN A 73 15.16 3.20 -12.21
C ASN A 73 15.20 4.58 -11.53
N GLN A 74 14.14 5.37 -11.74
CA GLN A 74 14.05 6.72 -11.19
C GLN A 74 13.49 6.72 -9.78
N LEU A 75 12.64 5.74 -9.45
CA LEU A 75 11.97 5.69 -8.15
C LEU A 75 12.91 5.19 -7.06
N ILE A 76 13.81 4.24 -7.38
CA ILE A 76 14.74 3.65 -6.40
C ILE A 76 16.13 3.48 -7.03
N PRO A 77 16.92 4.57 -7.17
CA PRO A 77 18.14 4.59 -7.99
C PRO A 77 19.29 3.71 -7.47
N TRP A 78 19.27 3.36 -6.19
CA TRP A 78 20.34 2.62 -5.51
C TRP A 78 20.24 1.10 -5.62
N CYS A 79 19.12 0.54 -6.09
CA CYS A 79 18.86 -0.90 -6.02
C CYS A 79 19.53 -1.75 -7.10
N GLY A 80 20.27 -1.16 -8.03
CA GLY A 80 21.10 -1.91 -8.97
C GLY A 80 20.34 -2.84 -9.94
N HIS A 81 19.00 -2.84 -9.96
CA HIS A 81 18.10 -3.57 -10.88
C HIS A 81 16.76 -2.83 -11.03
N HIS A 82 15.95 -3.19 -12.05
CA HIS A 82 14.60 -2.64 -12.24
C HIS A 82 13.66 -3.14 -11.15
N GLN A 83 13.12 -2.23 -10.34
CA GLN A 83 12.32 -2.60 -9.18
C GLN A 83 10.83 -2.72 -9.51
N TYR A 84 10.16 -3.58 -8.77
CA TYR A 84 8.72 -3.70 -8.82
C TYR A 84 8.08 -2.91 -7.68
N VAL A 85 6.94 -2.31 -7.97
CA VAL A 85 6.20 -1.44 -7.05
C VAL A 85 4.72 -1.82 -7.06
N ALA A 86 4.06 -1.59 -5.95
CA ALA A 86 2.61 -1.63 -5.88
C ALA A 86 2.06 -0.25 -6.21
N LEU A 87 1.21 -0.20 -7.23
CA LEU A 87 0.53 0.99 -7.71
C LEU A 87 -0.93 0.95 -7.26
N LYS A 88 -1.28 1.76 -6.27
CA LYS A 88 -2.66 1.96 -5.82
C LYS A 88 -3.28 3.08 -6.64
N ILE A 89 -4.29 2.77 -7.46
CA ILE A 89 -5.01 3.73 -8.31
C ILE A 89 -6.39 3.94 -7.70
N TYR A 90 -6.66 5.17 -7.27
CA TYR A 90 -7.96 5.57 -6.75
C TYR A 90 -9.00 5.72 -7.86
N ILE A 91 -10.27 5.51 -7.52
CA ILE A 91 -11.37 5.85 -8.41
C ILE A 91 -11.41 7.36 -8.69
N HIS A 92 -11.81 7.77 -9.90
CA HIS A 92 -11.68 9.18 -10.34
C HIS A 92 -12.57 10.16 -9.55
N ASN A 93 -13.65 9.68 -8.94
CA ASN A 93 -14.57 10.48 -8.14
C ASN A 93 -14.29 10.38 -6.63
N SER A 94 -13.14 9.84 -6.22
CA SER A 94 -12.75 9.81 -4.83
C SER A 94 -12.59 11.25 -4.32
N VAL A 95 -13.47 11.65 -3.39
CA VAL A 95 -13.61 13.05 -2.97
C VAL A 95 -12.61 13.43 -1.86
N GLN A 96 -12.10 12.44 -1.11
CA GLN A 96 -11.23 12.68 0.04
C GLN A 96 -10.06 11.68 0.07
N HIS A 97 -8.86 12.19 -0.19
CA HIS A 97 -7.62 11.42 -0.06
C HIS A 97 -6.92 11.79 1.25
N ARG A 98 -7.10 11.00 2.31
CA ARG A 98 -6.35 11.19 3.58
C ARG A 98 -4.97 10.58 3.55
N GLU A 99 -4.78 9.55 2.73
CA GLU A 99 -3.52 8.80 2.65
C GLU A 99 -2.34 9.65 2.15
N LEU A 100 -2.55 10.53 1.16
CA LEU A 100 -1.48 11.41 0.67
C LEU A 100 -1.05 12.46 1.72
N PRO A 101 -1.97 13.21 2.37
CA PRO A 101 -1.65 14.04 3.53
C PRO A 101 -0.94 13.27 4.65
N PHE A 102 -1.31 12.02 4.90
CA PHE A 102 -0.59 11.17 5.85
C PHE A 102 0.88 11.00 5.45
N TYR A 103 1.18 10.64 4.21
CA TYR A 103 2.57 10.45 3.77
C TYR A 103 3.39 11.74 3.84
N GLN A 104 2.80 12.87 3.46
CA GLN A 104 3.42 14.20 3.59
C GLN A 104 3.73 14.56 5.06
N HIS A 105 2.90 14.12 5.99
CA HIS A 105 3.13 14.27 7.42
C HIS A 105 4.21 13.31 7.92
N LEU A 106 4.14 12.04 7.52
CA LEU A 106 5.08 10.99 7.87
C LEU A 106 6.53 11.36 7.52
N GLU A 107 6.76 11.98 6.36
CA GLU A 107 8.10 12.43 5.93
C GLU A 107 8.82 13.29 6.97
N LYS A 108 8.07 14.08 7.76
CA LYS A 108 8.62 14.93 8.82
C LYS A 108 9.09 14.12 10.04
N ALA A 109 8.49 12.95 10.27
CA ALA A 109 8.79 12.04 11.38
C ALA A 109 9.79 10.93 10.99
N LEU A 110 10.00 10.66 9.70
CA LEU A 110 10.91 9.60 9.22
C LEU A 110 12.41 9.74 9.58
N PRO A 111 12.98 10.93 9.88
CA PRO A 111 14.33 11.02 10.45
C PRO A 111 14.49 10.36 11.84
N SER A 112 13.43 9.75 12.36
CA SER A 112 13.42 8.97 13.59
C SER A 112 14.40 7.81 13.60
N SER A 113 14.95 7.55 14.79
CA SER A 113 15.75 6.37 15.09
C SER A 113 14.92 5.24 15.73
N GLN A 114 13.61 5.41 15.91
CA GLN A 114 12.77 4.36 16.47
C GLN A 114 12.72 3.15 15.52
N PRO A 115 12.86 1.92 16.06
CA PRO A 115 12.77 0.70 15.25
C PRO A 115 11.51 0.67 14.38
N GLY A 116 10.37 1.08 14.92
CA GLY A 116 9.08 1.07 14.24
C GLY A 116 8.99 1.94 12.99
N ALA A 117 9.84 2.96 12.83
CA ALA A 117 9.83 3.83 11.66
C ALA A 117 10.11 3.08 10.35
N LYS A 118 10.86 1.96 10.41
CA LYS A 118 11.12 1.10 9.24
C LYS A 118 9.95 0.17 8.91
N ASN A 119 9.05 -0.06 9.87
CA ASN A 119 7.90 -0.95 9.75
C ASN A 119 6.63 -0.21 9.29
N VAL A 120 6.72 1.08 8.97
CA VAL A 120 5.67 1.84 8.29
C VAL A 120 5.96 1.86 6.79
N ARG A 121 4.99 1.44 5.97
CA ARG A 121 5.11 1.48 4.50
C ARG A 121 5.37 2.92 4.06
N LYS A 122 6.29 3.10 3.11
CA LYS A 122 6.65 4.42 2.58
C LYS A 122 6.05 4.63 1.20
N LEU A 123 5.68 5.88 0.92
CA LEU A 123 5.31 6.33 -0.42
C LEU A 123 6.58 6.62 -1.22
N LEU A 124 6.66 6.08 -2.43
CA LEU A 124 7.77 6.31 -3.36
C LEU A 124 7.46 7.48 -4.29
N ALA A 125 6.22 7.55 -4.77
CA ALA A 125 5.75 8.63 -5.63
C ALA A 125 4.22 8.73 -5.57
N SER A 126 3.71 9.92 -5.89
CA SER A 126 2.30 10.13 -6.20
C SER A 126 2.18 10.93 -7.50
N PHE A 127 1.19 10.60 -8.31
CA PHE A 127 0.92 11.28 -9.58
C PHE A 127 -0.54 11.09 -9.98
N LYS A 128 -0.97 11.81 -11.03
CA LYS A 128 -2.28 11.64 -11.64
C LYS A 128 -2.17 10.86 -12.95
N VAL A 129 -3.18 10.05 -13.24
CA VAL A 129 -3.32 9.31 -14.49
C VAL A 129 -4.65 9.67 -15.13
N VAL A 130 -4.67 9.97 -16.43
CA VAL A 130 -5.90 10.26 -17.17
C VAL A 130 -6.47 8.95 -17.70
N GLY A 131 -7.65 8.58 -17.22
CA GLY A 131 -8.45 7.46 -17.72
C GLY A 131 -9.60 7.94 -18.63
N PRO A 132 -10.36 7.00 -19.21
CA PRO A 132 -11.49 7.31 -20.09
C PRO A 132 -12.56 8.20 -19.44
N ASN A 133 -12.73 8.08 -18.12
CA ASN A 133 -13.80 8.74 -17.36
C ASN A 133 -13.31 9.85 -16.42
N GLY A 134 -12.02 10.20 -16.46
CA GLY A 134 -11.47 11.29 -15.64
C GLY A 134 -10.03 11.06 -15.18
N GLU A 135 -9.57 11.96 -14.31
CA GLU A 135 -8.26 11.83 -13.67
C GLU A 135 -8.34 10.94 -12.42
N HIS A 136 -7.36 10.05 -12.26
CA HIS A 136 -7.20 9.18 -11.11
C HIS A 136 -5.92 9.54 -10.35
N VAL A 137 -5.99 9.59 -9.03
CA VAL A 137 -4.80 9.69 -8.17
C VAL A 137 -4.15 8.32 -8.05
N ALA A 138 -2.84 8.24 -8.31
CA ALA A 138 -2.05 7.03 -8.20
C ALA A 138 -0.95 7.19 -7.15
N LEU A 139 -0.85 6.21 -6.25
CA LEU A 139 0.18 6.12 -5.21
C LEU A 139 1.08 4.92 -5.47
N CYS A 140 2.39 5.16 -5.51
CA CYS A 140 3.40 4.16 -5.75
C CYS A 140 4.13 3.83 -4.44
N SER A 141 4.24 2.55 -4.11
CA SER A 141 4.81 2.09 -2.83
C SER A 141 5.48 0.72 -2.95
N SER A 142 6.37 0.38 -2.01
CA SER A 142 7.03 -0.93 -1.94
C SER A 142 6.23 -1.94 -1.10
N GLY A 143 6.62 -3.21 -1.13
CA GLY A 143 6.03 -4.27 -0.29
C GLY A 143 4.75 -4.88 -0.88
N LEU A 144 4.42 -6.09 -0.40
CA LEU A 144 3.31 -6.87 -0.93
C LEU A 144 2.47 -7.55 0.16
N PHE A 145 1.20 -7.77 -0.16
CA PHE A 145 0.22 -8.42 0.69
C PHE A 145 0.67 -9.78 1.21
N MET A 146 0.38 -10.01 2.48
CA MET A 146 0.36 -11.33 3.07
C MET A 146 -0.97 -12.02 2.78
N LYS A 147 -0.92 -13.17 2.13
CA LYS A 147 -2.05 -14.11 2.19
C LYS A 147 -1.55 -15.53 2.31
N GLY A 148 -1.68 -16.08 3.52
CA GLY A 148 -1.36 -17.47 3.82
C GLY A 148 -2.28 -17.98 4.93
N ARG A 149 -2.64 -19.27 4.87
CA ARG A 149 -3.23 -19.98 6.01
C ARG A 149 -2.11 -20.73 6.71
N GLY A 150 -2.08 -20.67 8.04
CA GLY A 150 -1.06 -21.33 8.86
C GLY A 150 0.29 -20.62 8.79
N PHE A 151 0.56 -19.75 9.75
CA PHE A 151 1.89 -19.21 10.00
C PHE A 151 2.48 -19.90 11.22
N ASP A 152 3.79 -20.10 11.24
CA ASP A 152 4.45 -20.62 12.42
C ASP A 152 4.41 -19.60 13.57
N GLU A 153 4.50 -20.09 14.79
CA GLU A 153 4.41 -19.26 15.99
C GLU A 153 5.50 -18.18 16.05
N GLY A 154 6.71 -18.49 15.60
CA GLY A 154 7.84 -17.56 15.59
C GLY A 154 7.57 -16.37 14.67
N PHE A 155 7.08 -16.65 13.46
CA PHE A 155 6.66 -15.63 12.51
C PHE A 155 5.54 -14.75 13.06
N VAL A 156 4.52 -15.34 13.69
CA VAL A 156 3.40 -14.59 14.30
C VAL A 156 3.90 -13.67 15.40
N LYS A 157 4.77 -14.17 16.30
CA LYS A 157 5.37 -13.37 17.38
C LYS A 157 6.18 -12.20 16.83
N GLY A 158 7.04 -12.44 15.84
CA GLY A 158 7.82 -11.39 15.17
C GLY A 158 6.92 -10.33 14.54
N THR A 159 5.89 -10.76 13.80
CA THR A 159 4.91 -9.86 13.17
C THR A 159 4.17 -9.00 14.20
N ILE A 160 3.78 -9.58 15.34
CA ILE A 160 3.12 -8.81 16.41
C ILE A 160 4.06 -7.78 17.00
N GLN A 161 5.33 -8.14 17.23
CA GLN A 161 6.33 -7.23 17.76
C GLN A 161 6.57 -6.05 16.80
N GLU A 162 6.88 -6.33 15.53
CA GLU A 162 7.13 -5.28 14.52
C GLU A 162 5.91 -4.38 14.32
N ARG A 163 4.69 -4.93 14.43
CA ARG A 163 3.45 -4.15 14.40
C ARG A 163 3.36 -3.19 15.58
N LEU A 164 3.65 -3.66 16.79
CA LEU A 164 3.62 -2.82 17.99
C LEU A 164 4.69 -1.73 17.93
N GLU A 165 5.88 -2.04 17.41
CA GLU A 165 6.94 -1.06 17.16
C GLU A 165 6.46 0.02 16.16
N ALA A 166 5.84 -0.38 15.05
CA ALA A 166 5.27 0.57 14.07
C ALA A 166 4.22 1.49 14.70
N LEU A 167 3.34 0.94 15.54
CA LEU A 167 2.30 1.71 16.22
C LEU A 167 2.89 2.66 17.27
N ASP A 168 3.90 2.24 18.05
CA ASP A 168 4.56 3.12 19.02
C ASP A 168 5.21 4.32 18.30
N PHE A 169 5.89 4.09 17.18
CA PHE A 169 6.44 5.17 16.37
C PHE A 169 5.34 6.11 15.83
N LEU A 170 4.28 5.55 15.25
CA LEU A 170 3.17 6.35 14.72
C LEU A 170 2.52 7.20 15.81
N HIS A 171 2.33 6.64 17.00
CA HIS A 171 1.64 7.31 18.10
C HIS A 171 2.53 8.35 18.78
N THR A 172 3.81 8.02 19.04
CA THR A 172 4.67 8.83 19.89
C THR A 172 5.41 9.94 19.15
N GLU A 173 5.85 9.67 17.91
CA GLU A 173 6.64 10.63 17.13
C GLU A 173 5.88 11.18 15.94
N ALA A 174 5.14 10.33 15.22
CA ALA A 174 4.35 10.80 14.09
C ALA A 174 3.02 11.43 14.52
N GLN A 175 2.53 11.23 15.75
CA GLN A 175 1.19 11.67 16.19
C GLN A 175 0.08 11.28 15.19
N VAL A 176 0.05 10.01 14.78
CA VAL A 176 -0.92 9.46 13.85
C VAL A 176 -1.65 8.30 14.48
N VAL A 177 -2.96 8.21 14.30
CA VAL A 177 -3.75 7.01 14.59
C VAL A 177 -4.07 6.29 13.29
N HIS A 178 -3.71 5.00 13.16
CA HIS A 178 -3.94 4.23 11.93
C HIS A 178 -5.44 3.97 11.65
N THR A 179 -6.21 3.68 12.71
CA THR A 179 -7.66 3.41 12.68
C THR A 179 -8.16 2.17 11.93
N ASP A 180 -7.31 1.49 11.16
CA ASP A 180 -7.71 0.25 10.49
C ASP A 180 -6.63 -0.85 10.57
N VAL A 181 -6.25 -1.24 11.79
CA VAL A 181 -5.19 -2.24 12.00
C VAL A 181 -5.77 -3.65 11.97
N HIS A 182 -5.56 -4.36 10.87
CA HIS A 182 -5.95 -5.77 10.73
C HIS A 182 -4.96 -6.51 9.80
N PRO A 183 -4.98 -7.87 9.76
CA PRO A 183 -4.01 -8.63 8.98
C PRO A 183 -3.96 -8.33 7.47
N GLY A 184 -5.03 -7.76 6.89
CA GLY A 184 -5.06 -7.37 5.48
C GLY A 184 -4.22 -6.14 5.18
N ASN A 185 -3.98 -5.29 6.18
CA ASN A 185 -3.17 -4.08 6.09
C ASN A 185 -1.72 -4.31 6.54
N LEU A 186 -1.35 -5.57 6.80
CA LEU A 186 0.00 -5.99 7.13
C LEU A 186 0.66 -6.61 5.87
N LEU A 187 1.65 -5.91 5.33
CA LEU A 187 2.44 -6.38 4.19
C LEU A 187 3.74 -7.00 4.68
N LEU A 188 4.33 -7.88 3.88
CA LEU A 188 5.74 -8.24 4.06
C LEU A 188 6.58 -7.39 3.13
N GLY A 189 7.59 -6.77 3.71
CA GLY A 189 8.73 -6.26 2.99
C GLY A 189 9.40 -7.43 2.26
N ILE A 190 9.77 -7.17 1.01
CA ILE A 190 10.44 -8.16 0.18
C ILE A 190 11.89 -7.72 0.07
N HIS A 191 12.81 -8.62 0.39
CA HIS A 191 14.25 -8.41 0.21
C HIS A 191 14.76 -8.86 -1.16
N ASP A 192 13.93 -9.59 -1.91
CA ASP A 192 14.31 -10.34 -3.11
C ASP A 192 13.29 -10.11 -4.23
N ASP A 193 13.64 -9.22 -5.17
CA ASP A 193 12.81 -8.86 -6.31
C ASP A 193 12.59 -10.03 -7.30
N SER A 194 13.33 -11.15 -7.18
CA SER A 194 13.15 -12.32 -8.06
C SER A 194 11.76 -12.96 -7.95
N LEU A 195 11.06 -12.72 -6.84
CA LEU A 195 9.66 -13.13 -6.68
C LEU A 195 8.74 -12.41 -7.67
N PHE A 196 9.01 -11.13 -7.93
CA PHE A 196 8.22 -10.33 -8.85
C PHE A 196 8.55 -10.64 -10.31
N GLU A 197 9.80 -10.90 -10.63
CA GLU A 197 10.20 -11.41 -11.96
C GLU A 197 9.47 -12.72 -12.27
N LYS A 198 9.43 -13.65 -11.30
CA LYS A 198 8.65 -14.89 -11.43
C LYS A 198 7.16 -14.62 -11.59
N LEU A 199 6.60 -13.65 -10.86
CA LEU A 199 5.19 -13.31 -11.00
C LEU A 199 4.89 -12.77 -12.40
N GLU A 200 5.72 -11.83 -12.87
CA GLU A 200 5.63 -11.28 -14.21
C GLU A 200 5.72 -12.42 -15.23
N ASP A 201 6.76 -13.26 -15.17
CA ASP A 201 6.93 -14.39 -16.10
C ASP A 201 5.80 -15.41 -16.03
N THR A 202 5.23 -15.66 -14.85
CA THR A 202 4.06 -16.53 -14.71
C THR A 202 2.82 -15.90 -15.36
N GLU A 203 2.61 -14.59 -15.21
CA GLU A 203 1.52 -13.88 -15.89
C GLU A 203 1.71 -13.90 -17.42
N PHE A 204 2.94 -13.91 -17.91
CA PHE A 204 3.25 -14.05 -19.33
C PHE A 204 3.04 -15.46 -19.88
N SER A 205 3.45 -16.48 -19.12
CA SER A 205 3.40 -17.89 -19.55
C SER A 205 2.07 -18.57 -19.26
N SER A 206 1.34 -18.10 -18.25
CA SER A 206 0.06 -18.62 -17.79
C SER A 206 -0.77 -17.47 -17.24
N PRO A 207 -1.36 -16.62 -18.11
CA PRO A 207 -2.09 -15.42 -17.70
C PRO A 207 -3.31 -15.77 -16.83
N VAL A 208 -3.67 -14.87 -15.89
CA VAL A 208 -4.88 -15.06 -15.07
C VAL A 208 -6.14 -15.04 -15.93
N PRO A 209 -7.24 -15.67 -15.48
CA PRO A 209 -8.53 -15.51 -16.12
C PRO A 209 -8.97 -14.04 -16.19
N ARG A 210 -9.65 -13.68 -17.28
CA ARG A 210 -10.06 -12.30 -17.56
C ARG A 210 -11.51 -12.26 -18.01
N LYS A 211 -12.22 -11.22 -17.58
CA LYS A 211 -13.54 -10.87 -18.11
C LYS A 211 -13.38 -9.75 -19.13
N GLN A 212 -13.68 -10.05 -20.39
CA GLN A 212 -13.57 -9.09 -21.49
C GLN A 212 -14.93 -8.41 -21.69
N CYS A 213 -15.06 -7.16 -21.27
CA CYS A 213 -16.24 -6.34 -21.50
C CYS A 213 -16.08 -5.55 -22.82
N GLU A 214 -17.14 -4.89 -23.29
CA GLU A 214 -17.09 -4.09 -24.53
C GLU A 214 -16.09 -2.92 -24.43
N ASP A 215 -16.01 -2.28 -23.25
CA ASP A 215 -15.25 -1.05 -22.99
C ASP A 215 -13.99 -1.27 -22.13
N ARG A 216 -13.84 -2.46 -21.54
CA ARG A 216 -12.78 -2.73 -20.54
C ARG A 216 -12.45 -4.21 -20.39
N VAL A 217 -11.35 -4.49 -19.71
CA VAL A 217 -10.97 -5.85 -19.30
C VAL A 217 -10.82 -5.87 -17.77
N ILE A 218 -11.46 -6.83 -17.12
CA ILE A 218 -11.33 -7.07 -15.68
C ILE A 218 -10.41 -8.27 -15.48
N TYR A 219 -9.36 -8.05 -14.69
CA TYR A 219 -8.32 -9.03 -14.40
C TYR A 219 -8.54 -9.58 -12.99
N LEU A 220 -8.53 -10.91 -12.83
CA LEU A 220 -8.51 -11.49 -11.50
C LEU A 220 -7.19 -11.18 -10.79
N SER A 221 -7.25 -10.97 -9.48
CA SER A 221 -6.08 -10.70 -8.67
C SER A 221 -5.19 -11.94 -8.57
N ARG A 222 -3.91 -11.79 -8.88
CA ARG A 222 -2.92 -12.86 -8.68
C ARG A 222 -2.32 -12.76 -7.30
N LEU A 223 -2.67 -13.72 -6.45
CA LEU A 223 -2.14 -13.83 -5.10
C LEU A 223 -0.77 -14.50 -5.11
N MET A 224 0.13 -14.06 -4.23
CA MET A 224 1.37 -14.76 -3.95
C MET A 224 1.65 -14.84 -2.46
N LYS A 225 2.43 -15.84 -2.05
CA LYS A 225 3.03 -15.90 -0.73
C LYS A 225 4.44 -15.31 -0.82
N PRO A 226 4.67 -14.06 -0.39
CA PRO A 226 6.03 -13.54 -0.35
C PRO A 226 6.89 -14.36 0.62
N LYS A 227 8.20 -14.39 0.38
CA LYS A 227 9.15 -14.87 1.41
C LYS A 227 9.06 -13.92 2.62
N ALA A 228 9.28 -14.47 3.82
CA ALA A 228 9.32 -13.67 5.03
C ALA A 228 10.39 -12.57 4.93
N GLY A 229 9.96 -11.34 5.16
CA GLY A 229 10.80 -10.16 5.38
C GLY A 229 10.17 -9.28 6.47
N PRO A 230 10.66 -8.06 6.71
CA PRO A 230 10.13 -7.21 7.76
C PRO A 230 8.67 -6.87 7.49
N LEU A 231 7.85 -6.85 8.53
CA LEU A 231 6.49 -6.36 8.44
C LEU A 231 6.47 -4.89 8.02
N LEU A 232 5.54 -4.55 7.13
CA LEU A 232 5.18 -3.19 6.79
C LEU A 232 3.69 -2.96 7.06
N LEU A 233 3.37 -2.08 8.01
CA LEU A 233 2.04 -1.55 8.22
C LEU A 233 1.67 -0.63 7.05
N SER A 234 0.49 -0.82 6.48
CA SER A 234 0.05 -0.19 5.23
C SER A 234 -1.41 0.23 5.28
N ASP A 235 -1.83 0.92 4.22
CA ASP A 235 -3.18 1.46 4.03
C ASP A 235 -3.59 2.49 5.08
N PHE A 236 -3.11 3.72 4.84
CA PHE A 236 -3.40 4.87 5.69
C PHE A 236 -4.57 5.70 5.15
N GLY A 237 -5.46 5.07 4.37
CA GLY A 237 -6.67 5.70 3.81
C GLY A 237 -7.59 6.31 4.86
N ASP A 238 -7.64 5.71 6.06
CA ASP A 238 -8.48 6.16 7.17
C ASP A 238 -7.71 6.80 8.32
N ALA A 239 -6.38 6.88 8.21
CA ALA A 239 -5.52 7.40 9.26
C ALA A 239 -5.87 8.83 9.68
N ARG A 240 -5.65 9.13 10.95
CA ARG A 240 -5.98 10.42 11.58
C ARG A 240 -4.73 11.08 12.11
N LEU A 241 -4.52 12.34 11.72
CA LEU A 241 -3.38 13.14 12.13
C LEU A 241 -3.70 13.91 13.41
N GLY A 242 -2.75 13.94 14.34
CA GLY A 242 -2.83 14.66 15.60
C GLY A 242 -3.32 13.80 16.77
N PRO A 243 -3.25 14.36 17.99
CA PRO A 243 -3.51 13.64 19.25
C PRO A 243 -4.97 13.24 19.48
N GLY A 244 -5.89 13.78 18.67
CA GLY A 244 -7.32 13.63 18.86
C GLY A 244 -7.93 14.74 19.74
N PRO A 245 -9.18 14.57 20.19
CA PRO A 245 -10.05 13.43 19.92
C PRO A 245 -10.45 13.33 18.44
N HIS A 246 -10.53 12.10 17.93
CA HIS A 246 -11.04 11.81 16.58
C HIS A 246 -12.45 11.23 16.68
N ALA A 247 -13.40 11.78 15.92
CA ALA A 247 -14.80 11.35 15.91
C ALA A 247 -15.19 10.66 14.58
N GLY A 248 -16.26 9.85 14.63
CA GLY A 248 -16.83 9.14 13.47
C GLY A 248 -16.83 7.63 13.64
N ASP A 249 -17.30 6.91 12.62
CA ASP A 249 -17.22 5.46 12.57
C ASP A 249 -15.79 5.05 12.22
N ILE A 250 -15.03 4.73 13.25
CA ILE A 250 -13.60 4.48 13.15
C ILE A 250 -13.36 3.00 13.50
N MET A 251 -12.65 2.28 12.62
CA MET A 251 -12.36 0.84 12.66
C MET A 251 -13.53 -0.08 12.22
N PRO A 252 -13.24 -1.17 11.49
CA PRO A 252 -14.21 -2.22 11.20
C PRO A 252 -14.77 -2.84 12.48
N ILE A 253 -16.06 -3.21 12.47
CA ILE A 253 -16.80 -3.70 13.65
C ILE A 253 -16.05 -4.82 14.39
N MET A 254 -15.45 -5.77 13.65
CA MET A 254 -14.74 -6.92 14.24
C MET A 254 -13.47 -6.54 15.02
N TYR A 255 -12.89 -5.37 14.76
CA TYR A 255 -11.67 -4.89 15.39
C TYR A 255 -11.91 -3.69 16.29
N ARG A 256 -13.14 -3.15 16.29
CA ARG A 256 -13.50 -1.91 16.96
C ARG A 256 -13.23 -1.99 18.46
N ALA A 257 -12.48 -1.02 18.96
CA ALA A 257 -12.23 -0.92 20.39
C ALA A 257 -13.53 -0.59 21.13
N PRO A 258 -13.70 -1.06 22.38
CA PRO A 258 -14.94 -0.89 23.15
C PRO A 258 -15.40 0.56 23.27
N GLU A 259 -14.46 1.50 23.39
CA GLU A 259 -14.72 2.94 23.45
C GLU A 259 -15.40 3.48 22.19
N ASN A 260 -15.01 2.99 21.00
CA ASN A 260 -15.60 3.40 19.73
C ASN A 260 -16.97 2.72 19.51
N ALA A 261 -17.17 1.52 20.05
CA ALA A 261 -18.47 0.84 20.02
C ALA A 261 -19.51 1.52 20.93
N LEU A 262 -19.05 2.24 21.96
CA LEU A 262 -19.88 3.02 22.88
C LEU A 262 -20.01 4.51 22.49
N ALA A 263 -19.57 4.88 21.28
CA ALA A 263 -19.58 6.24 20.73
C ALA A 263 -18.73 7.28 21.51
N TYR A 264 -17.71 6.83 22.25
CA TYR A 264 -16.69 7.72 22.81
C TYR A 264 -15.60 8.01 21.76
N SER A 265 -15.00 9.20 21.83
CA SER A 265 -13.94 9.64 20.93
C SER A 265 -12.59 9.01 21.28
N MET A 266 -11.78 8.72 20.26
CA MET A 266 -10.44 8.12 20.44
C MET A 266 -9.35 9.19 20.59
N GLU A 267 -8.48 9.04 21.58
CA GLU A 267 -7.27 9.85 21.82
C GLU A 267 -6.00 8.98 21.79
N LEU A 268 -4.86 9.59 21.45
CA LEU A 268 -3.56 8.93 21.63
C LEU A 268 -3.22 8.78 23.13
N PRO A 269 -2.57 7.67 23.56
CA PRO A 269 -2.15 7.50 24.95
C PRO A 269 -1.21 8.64 25.39
N ARG A 270 -1.56 9.33 26.48
CA ARG A 270 -0.67 10.34 27.08
C ARG A 270 0.41 9.62 27.88
N ARG A 271 1.70 9.83 27.55
CA ARG A 271 2.80 9.39 28.43
C ARG A 271 2.72 10.20 29.73
N HIS A 272 2.20 9.59 30.79
CA HIS A 272 2.37 10.11 32.15
C HIS A 272 3.84 9.98 32.54
N LEU A 273 4.59 11.07 32.40
CA LEU A 273 5.90 11.21 33.04
C LEU A 273 5.65 11.45 34.53
N GLU A 274 5.41 10.40 35.30
CA GLU A 274 5.57 10.45 36.75
C GLU A 274 7.08 10.55 37.04
N ARG A 275 7.58 11.77 37.24
CA ARG A 275 8.85 11.97 37.93
C ARG A 275 8.61 11.59 39.39
N GLY A 276 8.92 10.34 39.73
CA GLY A 276 9.11 9.92 41.10
C GLY A 276 10.19 10.79 41.73
N THR A 277 9.77 11.78 42.51
CA THR A 277 10.65 12.48 43.44
C THR A 277 10.77 11.59 44.66
N TYR A 278 11.84 10.81 44.73
CA TYR A 278 12.25 10.19 45.99
C TYR A 278 12.74 11.32 46.91
N SER A 279 11.88 11.74 47.84
CA SER A 279 12.28 12.58 48.96
C SER A 279 12.95 11.68 50.00
N THR A 280 14.24 11.88 50.20
CA THR A 280 14.98 11.36 51.35
C THR A 280 14.53 12.10 52.60
N HIS A 281 13.96 11.39 53.58
CA HIS A 281 14.08 11.67 55.01
C HIS A 281 13.97 10.36 55.80
#